data_AF-A0A429I201-F1
#
_entry.id   AF-A0A429I201-F1
#
_cell.length_a   1.000
_cell.length_b   1.000
_cell.length_c   1.000
_cell.angle_alpha   90.00
_cell.angle_beta   90.00
_cell.angle_gamma   90.00
#
_symmetry.space_group_name_H-M   'P 1'
#
loop_
_entity.id
_entity.type
_entity.pdbx_description
1 polymer ?
#
loop_
_entity_poly.entity_id
_entity_poly.type
_entity_poly.pdbx_seq_one_letter_code
_entity_poly.pdbx_strand_id
1 'polypeptide(L)'
;MTTDIPAPPIMASPADPQDPRQAVVRALEATGAMVEPCAAGSPALEVTARLRYSALPIASVNLAPLRKEQVAEILRQALMWRGVVAHIIVLDGPDGDWRTVIRPSSAEDAARLADVVVEQLPPVYAAAHRLRTALHAAGLEQPRVTVDGSQGVRDGQWVEVPARRVVLGRIQADPARRLLALLEADTEVASGDEDQLSALPQRFLRIADFVTGVRLTVTLAACGHCGQAAELDLGDLGPDQALRLAEAVAARLPR
;
A
#
# COMPACT_ATOMS: atom_id res chain seq x y z
N MET A 1 -46.53 -39.91 -2.07
CA MET A 1 -46.41 -38.45 -1.86
C MET A 1 -45.07 -38.21 -1.20
N THR A 2 -44.06 -37.85 -1.99
CA THR A 2 -42.70 -37.51 -1.55
C THR A 2 -42.38 -36.19 -2.23
N THR A 3 -42.26 -35.14 -1.44
CA THR A 3 -41.89 -33.79 -1.89
C THR A 3 -40.37 -33.74 -2.08
N ASP A 4 -39.92 -33.74 -3.33
CA ASP A 4 -38.57 -33.35 -3.71
C ASP A 4 -38.40 -31.84 -3.47
N ILE A 5 -37.53 -31.48 -2.52
CA ILE A 5 -37.09 -30.11 -2.31
C ILE A 5 -35.83 -29.93 -3.17
N PRO A 6 -35.82 -29.06 -4.20
CA PRO A 6 -34.59 -28.79 -4.94
C PRO A 6 -33.59 -28.07 -4.04
N ALA A 7 -32.36 -28.59 -4.00
CA ALA A 7 -31.24 -27.94 -3.33
C ALA A 7 -31.04 -26.51 -3.87
N PRO A 8 -30.72 -25.52 -3.03
CA PRO A 8 -30.48 -24.17 -3.50
C PRO A 8 -29.24 -24.13 -4.42
N PRO A 9 -29.20 -23.18 -5.37
CA PRO A 9 -28.09 -23.07 -6.30
C PRO A 9 -26.81 -22.78 -5.51
N ILE A 10 -25.79 -23.60 -5.73
CA ILE A 10 -24.44 -23.30 -5.29
C ILE A 10 -24.02 -22.05 -6.05
N MET A 11 -24.14 -20.89 -5.42
CA MET A 11 -23.45 -19.69 -5.84
C MET A 11 -21.96 -19.97 -5.73
N ALA A 12 -21.34 -20.31 -6.86
CA ALA A 12 -19.90 -20.21 -6.99
C ALA A 12 -19.54 -18.72 -6.92
N SER A 13 -19.10 -18.26 -5.74
CA SER A 13 -18.36 -17.00 -5.65
C SER A 13 -17.07 -17.15 -6.46
N PRO A 14 -16.74 -16.21 -7.36
CA PRO A 14 -15.46 -16.24 -8.05
C PRO A 14 -14.42 -15.63 -7.12
N ALA A 15 -13.84 -16.45 -6.26
CA ALA A 15 -12.56 -16.12 -5.65
C ALA A 15 -11.51 -16.94 -6.41
N ASP A 16 -10.84 -16.31 -7.37
CA ASP A 16 -9.51 -16.78 -7.78
C ASP A 16 -8.74 -17.07 -6.48
N PRO A 17 -8.15 -18.26 -6.29
CA PRO A 17 -7.36 -18.53 -5.11
C PRO A 17 -6.13 -17.64 -5.18
N GLN A 18 -6.22 -16.46 -4.58
CA GLN A 18 -5.09 -15.58 -4.36
C GLN A 18 -4.00 -16.42 -3.70
N ASP A 19 -2.82 -16.47 -4.32
CA ASP A 19 -1.67 -17.15 -3.73
C ASP A 19 -1.54 -16.68 -2.26
N PRO A 20 -1.69 -17.59 -1.27
CA PRO A 20 -1.76 -17.21 0.13
C PRO A 20 -0.49 -16.49 0.58
N ARG A 21 0.68 -16.83 0.00
CA ARG A 21 1.92 -16.11 0.26
C ARG A 21 1.83 -14.70 -0.30
N GLN A 22 1.32 -14.52 -1.51
CA GLN A 22 1.18 -13.21 -2.15
C GLN A 22 0.19 -12.31 -1.39
N ALA A 23 -0.87 -12.87 -0.80
CA ALA A 23 -1.79 -12.13 0.06
C ALA A 23 -1.05 -11.54 1.28
N VAL A 24 -0.22 -12.35 1.94
CA VAL A 24 0.62 -11.88 3.06
C VAL A 24 1.62 -10.82 2.61
N VAL A 25 2.30 -11.02 1.48
CA VAL A 25 3.23 -10.03 0.91
C VAL A 25 2.53 -8.69 0.70
N ARG A 26 1.37 -8.69 0.03
CA ARG A 26 0.59 -7.46 -0.24
C ARG A 26 0.14 -6.78 1.06
N ALA A 27 -0.29 -7.54 2.06
CA ALA A 27 -0.69 -7.00 3.35
C ALA A 27 0.50 -6.39 4.11
N LEU A 28 1.66 -7.03 4.10
CA LEU A 28 2.86 -6.46 4.72
C LEU A 28 3.33 -5.20 3.98
N GLU A 29 3.32 -5.21 2.65
CA GLU A 29 3.60 -4.00 1.86
C GLU A 29 2.57 -2.89 2.11
N ALA A 30 1.33 -3.22 2.50
CA ALA A 30 0.32 -2.25 2.92
C ALA A 30 0.76 -1.47 4.17
N THR A 31 1.48 -2.12 5.09
CA THR A 31 2.09 -1.50 6.27
C THR A 31 3.34 -0.67 5.94
N GLY A 32 3.77 -0.63 4.67
CA GLY A 32 5.02 -0.01 4.25
C GLY A 32 6.25 -0.85 4.60
N ALA A 33 6.06 -2.14 4.93
CA ALA A 33 7.16 -3.08 5.05
C ALA A 33 7.86 -3.30 3.71
N MET A 34 9.17 -3.49 3.74
CA MET A 34 9.93 -3.89 2.56
C MET A 34 10.11 -5.41 2.59
N VAL A 35 9.43 -6.11 1.68
CA VAL A 35 9.48 -7.57 1.59
C VAL A 35 10.72 -7.99 0.79
N GLU A 36 11.48 -8.95 1.31
CA GLU A 36 12.66 -9.49 0.65
C GLU A 36 12.23 -10.55 -0.41
N PRO A 37 12.99 -10.68 -1.52
CA PRO A 37 12.75 -11.74 -2.49
C PRO A 37 12.76 -13.12 -1.84
N CYS A 38 11.92 -14.03 -2.33
CA CYS A 38 11.89 -15.41 -1.84
C CYS A 38 13.26 -16.07 -2.10
N ALA A 39 13.91 -16.56 -1.04
CA ALA A 39 15.15 -17.32 -1.20
C ALA A 39 14.83 -18.71 -1.78
N ALA A 40 15.73 -19.23 -2.62
CA ALA A 40 15.61 -20.58 -3.12
C ALA A 40 15.61 -21.58 -1.95
N GLY A 41 14.56 -22.41 -1.87
CA GLY A 41 14.40 -23.40 -0.80
C GLY A 41 13.67 -22.90 0.46
N SER A 42 13.21 -21.63 0.49
CA SER A 42 12.33 -21.18 1.57
C SER A 42 11.00 -21.94 1.57
N PRO A 43 10.40 -22.20 2.76
CA PRO A 43 9.06 -22.77 2.87
C PRO A 43 8.02 -21.96 2.08
N ALA A 44 7.03 -22.65 1.51
CA ALA A 44 6.06 -22.06 0.57
C ALA A 44 5.27 -20.84 1.09
N LEU A 45 5.08 -20.71 2.40
CA LEU A 45 4.34 -19.59 3.02
C LEU A 45 5.26 -18.60 3.75
N GLU A 46 6.58 -18.82 3.71
CA GLU A 46 7.52 -17.94 4.39
C GLU A 46 7.64 -16.59 3.69
N VAL A 47 7.57 -15.53 4.48
CA VAL A 47 7.77 -14.15 4.04
C VAL A 47 8.77 -13.48 4.97
N THR A 48 9.87 -12.99 4.40
CA THR A 48 10.87 -12.19 5.10
C THR A 48 10.66 -10.73 4.74
N ALA A 49 10.54 -9.87 5.75
CA ALA A 49 10.30 -8.45 5.52
C ALA A 49 10.97 -7.57 6.58
N ARG A 50 11.34 -6.35 6.18
CA ARG A 50 11.65 -5.25 7.12
C ARG A 50 10.35 -4.58 7.51
N LEU A 51 9.83 -4.93 8.68
CA LEU A 51 8.54 -4.45 9.17
C LEU A 51 8.66 -3.03 9.72
N ARG A 52 7.61 -2.23 9.50
CA ARG A 52 7.38 -0.96 10.21
C ARG A 52 6.48 -1.26 11.41
N TYR A 53 7.05 -1.32 12.61
CA TYR A 53 6.30 -1.72 13.79
C TYR A 53 5.22 -0.70 14.18
N SER A 54 5.41 0.59 13.84
CA SER A 54 4.37 1.62 13.99
C SER A 54 3.15 1.39 13.10
N ALA A 55 3.30 0.62 12.02
CA ALA A 55 2.25 0.28 11.07
C ALA A 55 1.58 -1.07 11.37
N LEU A 56 2.04 -1.77 12.41
CA LEU A 56 1.50 -3.05 12.89
C LEU A 56 0.89 -2.88 14.28
N PRO A 57 -0.27 -2.23 14.44
CA PRO A 57 -0.88 -2.03 15.75
C PRO A 57 -1.50 -3.32 16.32
N ILE A 58 -1.19 -4.47 15.71
CA ILE A 58 -1.46 -5.80 16.25
C ILE A 58 -0.82 -5.92 17.65
N ALA A 59 0.34 -5.31 17.87
CA ALA A 59 0.95 -5.20 19.19
C ALA A 59 0.45 -3.93 19.90
N SER A 60 -0.20 -4.07 21.06
CA SER A 60 -0.65 -2.95 21.90
C SER A 60 0.50 -2.20 22.62
N VAL A 61 1.74 -2.50 22.27
CA VAL A 61 2.95 -1.99 22.93
C VAL A 61 3.91 -1.43 21.88
N ASN A 62 4.66 -0.39 22.26
CA ASN A 62 5.75 0.10 21.43
C ASN A 62 6.83 -0.99 21.33
N LEU A 63 7.04 -1.53 20.14
CA LEU A 63 8.02 -2.59 19.89
C LEU A 63 9.45 -2.05 19.69
N ALA A 64 9.60 -0.75 19.37
CA ALA A 64 10.90 -0.15 19.09
C ALA A 64 11.94 -0.28 20.23
N PRO A 65 11.60 -0.13 21.53
CA PRO A 65 12.57 -0.25 22.62
C PRO A 65 12.88 -1.70 23.05
N LEU A 66 12.22 -2.69 22.46
CA LEU A 66 12.28 -4.08 22.93
C LEU A 66 13.45 -4.85 22.30
N ARG A 67 13.80 -6.00 22.89
CA ARG A 67 14.75 -6.93 22.25
C ARG A 67 14.05 -7.76 21.18
N LYS A 68 14.79 -8.25 20.20
CA LYS A 68 14.27 -9.02 19.06
C LYS A 68 13.40 -10.20 19.47
N GLU A 69 13.84 -10.96 20.47
CA GLU A 69 13.10 -12.13 20.97
C GLU A 69 11.77 -11.73 21.60
N GLN A 70 11.75 -10.58 22.30
CA GLN A 70 10.53 -10.03 22.89
C GLN A 70 9.57 -9.55 21.81
N VAL A 71 10.08 -8.89 20.77
CA VAL A 71 9.27 -8.46 19.62
C VAL A 71 8.64 -9.66 18.92
N ALA A 72 9.44 -10.70 18.64
CA ALA A 72 8.95 -11.92 18.01
C ALA A 72 7.84 -12.58 18.83
N GLU A 73 8.04 -12.69 20.15
CA GLU A 73 7.07 -13.33 21.05
C GLU A 73 5.79 -12.50 21.19
N ILE A 74 5.89 -11.17 21.32
CA ILE A 74 4.72 -10.28 21.41
C ILE A 74 3.90 -10.33 20.12
N LEU A 75 4.55 -10.27 18.95
CA LEU A 75 3.85 -10.40 17.67
C LEU A 75 3.18 -11.76 17.55
N ARG A 76 3.86 -12.84 17.96
CA ARG A 76 3.32 -14.20 17.92
C ARG A 76 2.08 -14.32 18.80
N GLN A 77 2.14 -13.81 20.03
CA GLN A 77 1.00 -13.78 20.94
C GLN A 77 -0.15 -12.95 20.37
N ALA A 78 0.14 -11.77 19.84
CA ALA A 78 -0.87 -10.88 19.30
C ALA A 78 -1.61 -11.48 18.08
N LEU A 79 -0.89 -12.18 17.20
CA LEU A 79 -1.50 -12.95 16.10
C LEU A 79 -2.35 -14.12 16.61
N MET A 80 -1.85 -14.85 17.61
CA MET A 80 -2.57 -15.98 18.21
C MET A 80 -3.90 -15.55 18.82
N TRP A 81 -3.95 -14.39 19.48
CA TRP A 81 -5.20 -13.81 20.01
C TRP A 81 -6.21 -13.45 18.91
N ARG A 82 -5.76 -13.30 17.67
CA ARG A 82 -6.59 -13.08 16.47
C ARG A 82 -6.85 -14.37 15.69
N GLY A 83 -6.53 -15.53 16.25
CA GLY A 83 -6.74 -16.82 15.60
C GLY A 83 -5.76 -17.10 14.44
N VAL A 84 -4.63 -16.41 14.39
CA VAL A 84 -3.57 -16.62 13.40
C VAL A 84 -2.42 -17.39 14.05
N VAL A 85 -2.15 -18.59 13.56
CA VAL A 85 -0.99 -19.38 14.01
C VAL A 85 0.18 -19.16 13.06
N ALA A 86 1.18 -18.40 13.49
CA ALA A 86 2.39 -18.13 12.71
C ALA A 86 3.66 -18.26 13.56
N HIS A 87 4.73 -18.72 12.93
CA HIS A 87 6.07 -18.66 13.49
C HIS A 87 6.72 -17.33 13.12
N ILE A 88 7.29 -16.63 14.10
CA ILE A 88 7.92 -15.32 13.91
C ILE A 88 9.36 -15.38 14.42
N ILE A 89 10.30 -14.92 13.59
CA ILE A 89 11.70 -14.77 13.96
C ILE A 89 12.14 -13.36 13.59
N VAL A 90 12.76 -12.65 14.53
CA VAL A 90 13.39 -11.34 14.26
C VAL A 90 14.90 -11.53 14.21
N LEU A 91 15.50 -11.13 13.09
CA LEU A 91 16.91 -11.32 12.74
C LEU A 91 17.59 -9.96 12.54
N ASP A 92 18.93 -9.96 12.66
CA ASP A 92 19.74 -8.88 12.12
C ASP A 92 19.67 -8.87 10.59
N GLY A 93 19.42 -7.68 10.05
CA GLY A 93 19.54 -7.33 8.65
C GLY A 93 20.90 -6.75 8.30
N PRO A 94 21.19 -6.65 7.00
CA PRO A 94 22.30 -5.84 6.54
C PRO A 94 22.08 -4.40 7.03
N ASP A 95 23.17 -3.71 7.35
CA ASP A 95 23.17 -2.30 7.80
C ASP A 95 22.57 -2.05 9.19
N GLY A 96 22.33 -3.09 9.98
CA GLY A 96 21.82 -2.99 11.35
C GLY A 96 20.30 -2.87 11.47
N ASP A 97 19.58 -2.95 10.35
CA ASP A 97 18.12 -3.02 10.32
C ASP A 97 17.60 -4.36 10.86
N TRP A 98 16.39 -4.39 11.42
CA TRP A 98 15.76 -5.67 11.77
C TRP A 98 15.00 -6.26 10.59
N ARG A 99 15.14 -7.58 10.42
CA ARG A 99 14.35 -8.39 9.48
C ARG A 99 13.44 -9.29 10.28
N THR A 100 12.21 -9.46 9.83
CA THR A 100 11.26 -10.39 10.43
C THR A 100 10.87 -11.45 9.43
N VAL A 101 11.07 -12.71 9.81
CA VAL A 101 10.57 -13.88 9.10
C VAL A 101 9.22 -14.22 9.70
N ILE A 102 8.19 -14.25 8.87
CA ILE A 102 6.83 -14.64 9.23
C ILE A 102 6.48 -15.89 8.42
N ARG A 103 6.11 -16.96 9.13
CA ARG A 103 5.71 -18.23 8.52
C ARG A 103 4.35 -18.65 9.09
N PRO A 104 3.24 -18.34 8.40
CA PRO A 104 1.92 -18.88 8.71
C PRO A 104 1.94 -20.41 8.68
N SER A 105 1.15 -21.03 9.56
CA SER A 105 1.13 -22.50 9.68
C SER A 105 0.30 -23.18 8.59
N SER A 106 -0.60 -22.42 7.95
CA SER A 106 -1.49 -22.89 6.90
C SER A 106 -1.83 -21.76 5.92
N ALA A 107 -2.40 -22.10 4.76
CA ALA A 107 -2.92 -21.12 3.81
C ALA A 107 -4.08 -20.29 4.40
N GLU A 108 -4.88 -20.90 5.27
CA GLU A 108 -5.96 -20.22 5.99
C GLU A 108 -5.40 -19.19 6.99
N ASP A 109 -4.33 -19.53 7.71
CA ASP A 109 -3.64 -18.58 8.60
C ASP A 109 -2.95 -17.47 7.82
N ALA A 110 -2.47 -17.74 6.60
CA ALA A 110 -1.89 -16.73 5.72
C ALA A 110 -2.96 -15.72 5.25
N ALA A 111 -4.15 -16.20 4.86
CA ALA A 111 -5.28 -15.34 4.51
C ALA A 111 -5.72 -14.51 5.72
N ARG A 112 -5.95 -15.15 6.89
CA ARG A 112 -6.29 -14.44 8.13
C ARG A 112 -5.23 -13.42 8.54
N LEU A 113 -3.95 -13.74 8.39
CA LEU A 113 -2.87 -12.80 8.67
C LEU A 113 -2.99 -11.56 7.78
N ALA A 114 -3.22 -11.75 6.47
CA ALA A 114 -3.37 -10.65 5.53
C ALA A 114 -4.54 -9.74 5.92
N ASP A 115 -5.69 -10.34 6.26
CA ASP A 115 -6.88 -9.61 6.69
C ASP A 115 -6.61 -8.83 7.99
N VAL A 116 -6.08 -9.49 9.02
CA VAL A 116 -5.76 -8.88 10.33
C VAL A 116 -4.80 -7.70 10.20
N VAL A 117 -3.83 -7.79 9.28
CA VAL A 117 -2.87 -6.70 9.02
C VAL A 117 -3.56 -5.53 8.33
N VAL A 118 -4.35 -5.77 7.29
CA VAL A 118 -5.02 -4.73 6.50
C VAL A 118 -6.10 -4.01 7.33
N GLU A 119 -6.91 -4.75 8.08
CA GLU A 119 -7.97 -4.21 8.95
C GLU A 119 -7.44 -3.25 10.02
N GLN A 120 -6.18 -3.45 10.43
CA GLN A 120 -5.56 -2.71 11.51
C GLN A 120 -4.59 -1.64 11.04
N LEU A 121 -4.50 -1.36 9.74
CA LEU A 121 -3.61 -0.31 9.26
C LEU A 121 -3.95 1.03 9.91
N PRO A 122 -2.96 1.75 10.47
CA PRO A 122 -3.20 3.11 10.93
C PRO A 122 -3.68 3.98 9.75
N PRO A 123 -4.46 5.06 9.99
CA PRO A 123 -5.16 5.80 8.95
C PRO A 123 -4.29 6.21 7.75
N VAL A 124 -3.05 6.64 7.99
CA VAL A 124 -2.10 7.04 6.93
C VAL A 124 -1.69 5.86 6.04
N TYR A 125 -1.43 4.69 6.62
CA TYR A 125 -1.05 3.49 5.88
C TYR A 125 -2.25 2.89 5.14
N ALA A 126 -3.43 2.92 5.77
CA ALA A 126 -4.68 2.51 5.13
C ALA A 126 -5.00 3.37 3.90
N ALA A 127 -4.85 4.70 4.02
CA ALA A 127 -5.04 5.63 2.92
C ALA A 127 -4.03 5.40 1.78
N ALA A 128 -2.74 5.24 2.11
CA ALA A 128 -1.70 4.93 1.13
C ALA A 128 -1.93 3.59 0.43
N HIS A 129 -2.37 2.56 1.17
CA HIS A 129 -2.70 1.26 0.60
C HIS A 129 -3.90 1.36 -0.36
N ARG A 130 -5.00 2.00 0.04
CA ARG A 130 -6.16 2.19 -0.84
C ARG A 130 -5.81 2.95 -2.11
N LEU A 131 -5.01 4.01 -2.00
CA LEU A 131 -4.56 4.77 -3.17
C LEU A 131 -3.70 3.94 -4.12
N ARG A 132 -2.76 3.13 -3.60
CA ARG A 132 -1.99 2.18 -4.43
C ARG A 132 -2.90 1.20 -5.15
N THR A 133 -3.84 0.61 -4.43
CA THR A 133 -4.76 -0.38 -4.99
C THR A 133 -5.62 0.23 -6.10
N ALA A 134 -6.15 1.44 -5.90
CA ALA A 134 -6.94 2.14 -6.91
C ALA A 134 -6.11 2.49 -8.16
N LEU A 135 -4.90 3.03 -7.98
CA LEU A 135 -4.00 3.34 -9.10
C LEU A 135 -3.57 2.08 -9.87
N HIS A 136 -3.22 1.01 -9.16
CA HIS A 136 -2.84 -0.25 -9.80
C HIS A 136 -4.01 -0.86 -10.59
N ALA A 137 -5.23 -0.84 -10.02
CA ALA A 137 -6.43 -1.28 -10.73
C ALA A 137 -6.76 -0.42 -11.96
N ALA A 138 -6.32 0.85 -11.97
CA ALA A 138 -6.37 1.73 -13.14
C ALA A 138 -5.25 1.46 -14.17
N GLY A 139 -4.39 0.47 -13.94
CA GLY A 139 -3.22 0.20 -14.77
C GLY A 139 -2.10 1.24 -14.63
N LEU A 140 -2.08 1.99 -13.52
CA LEU A 140 -1.09 3.01 -13.22
C LEU A 140 -0.08 2.48 -12.18
N GLU A 141 1.13 2.17 -12.63
CA GLU A 141 2.26 1.84 -11.75
C GLU A 141 2.96 3.09 -11.17
N GLN A 142 2.65 4.27 -11.71
CA GLN A 142 3.10 5.58 -11.24
C GLN A 142 1.89 6.50 -10.96
N PRO A 143 1.96 7.42 -9.98
CA PRO A 143 3.12 7.67 -9.10
C PRO A 143 3.36 6.53 -8.11
N ARG A 144 4.61 6.41 -7.62
CA ARG A 144 4.85 5.56 -6.44
C ARG A 144 4.20 6.22 -5.23
N VAL A 145 3.33 5.49 -4.52
CA VAL A 145 2.71 5.97 -3.29
C VAL A 145 3.48 5.39 -2.11
N THR A 146 4.03 6.27 -1.27
CA THR A 146 4.74 5.91 -0.04
C THR A 146 4.18 6.71 1.13
N VAL A 147 4.84 6.62 2.29
CA VAL A 147 4.53 7.44 3.46
C VAL A 147 5.81 8.10 3.97
N ASP A 148 5.68 9.23 4.66
CA ASP A 148 6.80 10.04 5.15
C ASP A 148 7.47 9.52 6.44
N GLY A 149 7.02 8.38 6.96
CA GLY A 149 7.62 7.75 8.14
C GLY A 149 9.00 7.15 7.84
N SER A 150 9.88 7.11 8.84
CA SER A 150 11.23 6.55 8.75
C SER A 150 11.52 5.56 9.87
N GLN A 151 12.42 4.63 9.61
CA GLN A 151 12.94 3.67 10.59
C GLN A 151 14.45 3.54 10.43
N GLY A 152 15.16 3.30 11.52
CA GLY A 152 16.60 3.05 11.49
C GLY A 152 17.23 3.02 12.87
N VAL A 153 18.55 2.87 12.90
CA VAL A 153 19.34 2.90 14.14
C VAL A 153 19.87 4.30 14.36
N ARG A 154 19.57 4.88 15.54
CA ARG A 154 20.14 6.14 16.01
C ARG A 154 20.81 5.89 17.35
N ASP A 155 22.09 6.25 17.46
CA ASP A 155 22.89 6.08 18.68
C ASP A 155 22.88 4.63 19.24
N GLY A 156 22.86 3.64 18.34
CA GLY A 156 22.82 2.21 18.69
C GLY A 156 21.45 1.69 19.13
N GLN A 157 20.39 2.50 19.05
CA GLN A 157 19.02 2.12 19.37
C GLN A 157 18.13 2.15 18.13
N TRP A 158 17.21 1.19 18.03
CA TRP A 158 16.19 1.19 16.99
C TRP A 158 15.19 2.33 17.24
N VAL A 159 15.00 3.19 16.24
CA VAL A 159 14.08 4.32 16.29
C VAL A 159 13.17 4.28 15.08
N GLU A 160 11.87 4.46 15.33
CA GLU A 160 10.86 4.58 14.29
C GLU A 160 10.10 5.90 14.47
N VAL A 161 10.02 6.68 13.39
CA VAL A 161 9.23 7.91 13.32
C VAL A 161 7.92 7.57 12.61
N PRO A 162 6.78 7.66 13.31
CA PRO A 162 5.49 7.35 12.70
C PRO A 162 5.19 8.25 11.51
N ALA A 163 4.66 7.65 10.45
CA ALA A 163 4.17 8.38 9.28
C ALA A 163 2.99 9.29 9.65
N ARG A 164 2.89 10.43 8.95
CA ARG A 164 1.81 11.40 9.07
C ARG A 164 1.17 11.72 7.73
N ARG A 165 1.90 11.53 6.63
CA ARG A 165 1.46 11.88 5.28
C ARG A 165 1.69 10.73 4.32
N VAL A 166 0.85 10.71 3.29
CA VAL A 166 1.02 9.87 2.12
C VAL A 166 1.83 10.69 1.11
N VAL A 167 2.94 10.15 0.64
CA VAL A 167 3.82 10.82 -0.34
C VAL A 167 3.49 10.26 -1.71
N LEU A 168 3.06 11.14 -2.63
CA LEU A 168 2.97 10.79 -4.04
C LEU A 168 4.30 11.14 -4.69
N GLY A 169 5.05 10.11 -5.04
CA GLY A 169 6.29 10.27 -5.78
C GLY A 169 6.05 10.88 -7.16
N ARG A 170 7.15 11.00 -7.90
CA ARG A 170 7.11 11.55 -9.25
C ARG A 170 6.32 10.66 -10.20
N ILE A 171 5.67 11.31 -11.15
CA ILE A 171 4.93 10.69 -12.23
C ILE A 171 5.45 11.20 -13.57
N GLN A 172 5.70 10.30 -14.51
CA GLN A 172 6.02 10.68 -15.88
C GLN A 172 4.81 11.26 -16.61
N ALA A 173 5.06 12.07 -17.63
CA ALA A 173 4.01 12.75 -18.39
C ALA A 173 2.90 11.81 -18.94
N ASP A 174 3.23 10.64 -19.48
CA ASP A 174 2.23 9.75 -20.07
C ASP A 174 1.32 9.08 -19.03
N PRO A 175 1.84 8.47 -17.94
CA PRO A 175 1.01 8.06 -16.81
C PRO A 175 0.21 9.23 -16.21
N ALA A 176 0.78 10.44 -16.17
CA ALA A 176 0.10 11.62 -15.65
C ALA A 176 -1.10 11.99 -16.55
N ARG A 177 -0.94 11.97 -17.87
CA ARG A 177 -2.05 12.16 -18.82
C ARG A 177 -3.14 11.11 -18.64
N ARG A 178 -2.79 9.84 -18.42
CA ARG A 178 -3.77 8.78 -18.17
C ARG A 178 -4.53 8.98 -16.87
N LEU A 179 -3.83 9.32 -15.79
CA LEU A 179 -4.47 9.63 -14.51
C LEU A 179 -5.40 10.84 -14.63
N LEU A 180 -4.98 11.88 -15.35
CA LEU A 180 -5.78 13.06 -15.60
C LEU A 180 -7.03 12.71 -16.42
N ALA A 181 -6.88 11.99 -17.53
CA ALA A 181 -7.98 11.56 -18.39
C ALA A 181 -9.00 10.70 -17.63
N LEU A 182 -8.52 9.82 -16.73
CA LEU A 182 -9.41 9.09 -15.81
C LEU A 182 -10.22 10.08 -14.97
N LEU A 183 -9.55 10.98 -14.25
CA LEU A 183 -10.22 11.96 -13.39
C LEU A 183 -11.19 12.88 -14.17
N GLU A 184 -10.88 13.18 -15.42
CA GLU A 184 -11.66 14.06 -16.30
C GLU A 184 -12.85 13.41 -17.01
N ALA A 185 -12.95 12.07 -17.02
CA ALA A 185 -13.89 11.32 -17.87
C ALA A 185 -15.38 11.74 -17.77
N ASP A 186 -15.80 12.38 -16.65
CA ASP A 186 -17.16 12.88 -16.41
C ASP A 186 -17.25 14.40 -16.19
N THR A 187 -16.16 15.13 -16.41
CA THR A 187 -16.14 16.59 -16.21
C THR A 187 -16.31 17.33 -17.54
N GLU A 188 -17.23 18.29 -17.59
CA GLU A 188 -17.39 19.24 -18.71
C GLU A 188 -16.21 20.24 -18.82
N VAL A 189 -15.04 19.90 -18.27
CA VAL A 189 -13.82 20.70 -18.42
C VAL A 189 -13.27 20.40 -19.82
N ALA A 190 -13.94 20.92 -20.84
CA ALA A 190 -13.40 21.00 -22.17
C ALA A 190 -12.18 21.94 -22.10
N SER A 191 -10.98 21.46 -22.43
CA SER A 191 -9.92 22.38 -22.81
C SER A 191 -9.54 22.14 -24.28
N GLY A 192 -9.24 23.23 -24.98
CA GLY A 192 -8.94 23.25 -26.41
C GLY A 192 -7.45 23.38 -26.71
N ASP A 193 -6.60 23.26 -25.69
CA ASP A 193 -5.14 23.45 -25.75
C ASP A 193 -4.40 22.35 -24.95
N GLU A 194 -4.94 21.13 -25.02
CA GLU A 194 -4.84 20.07 -24.00
C GLU A 194 -3.54 19.27 -23.96
N ASP A 195 -2.83 19.14 -25.09
CA ASP A 195 -1.75 18.16 -25.24
C ASP A 195 -0.36 18.70 -24.84
N GLN A 196 -0.26 19.99 -24.52
CA GLN A 196 1.00 20.63 -24.16
C GLN A 196 1.47 20.21 -22.77
N LEU A 197 2.68 19.64 -22.70
CA LEU A 197 3.32 19.17 -21.45
C LEU A 197 3.43 20.29 -20.38
N SER A 198 3.59 21.54 -20.80
CA SER A 198 3.65 22.72 -19.93
C SER A 198 2.33 23.03 -19.21
N ALA A 199 1.19 22.60 -19.76
CA ALA A 199 -0.14 22.82 -19.19
C ALA A 199 -0.54 21.74 -18.17
N LEU A 200 0.14 20.58 -18.15
CA LEU A 200 -0.18 19.44 -17.30
C LEU A 200 -0.24 19.78 -15.79
N PRO A 201 0.72 20.53 -15.20
CA PRO A 201 0.64 20.86 -13.77
C PRO A 201 -0.62 21.65 -13.41
N GLN A 202 -0.99 22.64 -14.21
CA GLN A 202 -2.16 23.48 -13.96
C GLN A 202 -3.47 22.72 -14.18
N ARG A 203 -3.50 21.75 -15.12
CA ARG A 203 -4.66 20.87 -15.29
C ARG A 203 -4.83 19.94 -14.09
N PHE A 204 -3.76 19.31 -13.63
CA PHE A 204 -3.81 18.46 -12.42
C PHE A 204 -4.31 19.24 -11.20
N LEU A 205 -3.79 20.45 -10.98
CA LEU A 205 -4.24 21.29 -9.86
C LEU A 205 -5.73 21.59 -9.93
N ARG A 206 -6.25 21.91 -11.12
CA ARG A 206 -7.68 22.22 -11.31
C ARG A 206 -8.57 20.99 -11.14
N ILE A 207 -8.23 19.88 -11.80
CA ILE A 207 -9.05 18.67 -11.81
C ILE A 207 -9.00 17.96 -10.46
N ALA A 208 -7.82 17.85 -9.83
CA ALA A 208 -7.73 17.24 -8.50
C ALA A 208 -8.54 18.04 -7.47
N ASP A 209 -8.43 19.36 -7.46
CA ASP A 209 -9.21 20.19 -6.54
C ASP A 209 -10.72 20.09 -6.83
N PHE A 210 -11.12 20.13 -8.10
CA PHE A 210 -12.53 20.06 -8.50
C PHE A 210 -13.17 18.70 -8.24
N VAL A 211 -12.51 17.61 -8.63
CA VAL A 211 -13.07 16.24 -8.57
C VAL A 211 -12.96 15.66 -7.17
N THR A 212 -11.88 15.98 -6.45
CA THR A 212 -11.54 15.30 -5.20
C THR A 212 -11.52 16.24 -3.99
N GLY A 213 -11.56 17.56 -4.19
CA GLY A 213 -11.34 18.54 -3.13
C GLY A 213 -9.93 18.47 -2.54
N VAL A 214 -8.96 18.00 -3.34
CA VAL A 214 -7.56 17.80 -2.94
C VAL A 214 -6.68 18.79 -3.66
N ARG A 215 -5.98 19.62 -2.89
CA ARG A 215 -4.97 20.54 -3.40
C ARG A 215 -3.63 19.83 -3.49
N LEU A 216 -3.31 19.30 -4.67
CA LEU A 216 -1.98 18.76 -4.97
C LEU A 216 -0.93 19.88 -5.00
N THR A 217 0.34 19.54 -4.76
CA THR A 217 1.46 20.45 -5.02
C THR A 217 2.17 19.95 -6.26
N VAL A 218 1.72 20.39 -7.43
CA VAL A 218 2.26 19.89 -8.70
C VAL A 218 3.39 20.77 -9.18
N THR A 219 4.60 20.21 -9.25
CA THR A 219 5.77 20.92 -9.78
C THR A 219 6.42 20.13 -10.92
N LEU A 220 6.92 20.83 -11.93
CA LEU A 220 7.76 20.22 -12.96
C LEU A 220 9.14 19.97 -12.36
N ALA A 221 9.57 18.72 -12.31
CA ALA A 221 10.93 18.41 -11.87
C ALA A 221 11.92 18.96 -12.91
N ALA A 222 12.97 19.66 -12.45
CA ALA A 222 13.96 20.25 -13.34
C ALA A 222 14.62 19.18 -14.21
N CYS A 223 14.58 19.38 -15.53
CA CYS A 223 15.24 18.52 -16.50
C CYS A 223 16.76 18.70 -16.41
N GLY A 224 17.42 17.78 -15.71
CA GLY A 224 18.88 17.67 -15.71
C GLY A 224 19.38 17.17 -17.07
N HIS A 225 19.52 18.08 -18.03
CA HIS A 225 20.08 17.86 -19.38
C HIS A 225 19.24 16.98 -20.34
N CYS A 226 19.06 17.52 -21.56
CA CYS A 226 18.69 16.83 -22.82
C CYS A 226 17.51 15.83 -22.83
N GLY A 227 16.33 16.33 -23.23
CA GLY A 227 15.39 15.57 -24.09
C GLY A 227 14.66 14.36 -23.50
N GLN A 228 14.74 14.10 -22.21
CA GLN A 228 14.00 13.02 -21.54
C GLN A 228 12.82 13.53 -20.70
N ALA A 229 11.80 12.67 -20.60
CA ALA A 229 10.44 12.93 -20.15
C ALA A 229 10.29 13.90 -18.97
N ALA A 230 9.40 14.89 -19.12
CA ALA A 230 8.98 15.74 -18.01
C ALA A 230 8.34 14.88 -16.91
N GLU A 231 8.93 14.89 -15.72
CA GLU A 231 8.35 14.31 -14.51
C GLU A 231 7.59 15.40 -13.75
N LEU A 232 6.43 15.04 -13.22
CA LEU A 232 5.66 15.87 -12.31
C LEU A 232 5.81 15.30 -10.90
N ASP A 233 6.15 16.14 -9.94
CA ASP A 233 6.02 15.82 -8.51
C ASP A 233 4.60 16.17 -8.08
N LEU A 234 3.87 15.25 -7.46
CA LEU A 234 2.48 15.45 -7.01
C LEU A 234 2.38 15.85 -5.53
N GLY A 235 3.50 15.80 -4.80
CA GLY A 235 3.64 16.23 -3.42
C GLY A 235 3.01 15.29 -2.38
N ASP A 236 2.84 15.82 -1.17
CA ASP A 236 2.32 15.08 -0.02
C ASP A 236 0.82 15.29 0.17
N LEU A 237 0.14 14.24 0.64
CA LEU A 237 -1.27 14.23 0.99
C LEU A 237 -1.49 13.89 2.46
N GLY A 238 -2.47 14.56 3.07
CA GLY A 238 -3.07 14.06 4.31
C GLY A 238 -3.85 12.75 4.05
N PRO A 239 -4.10 11.91 5.08
CA PRO A 239 -4.83 10.66 4.92
C PRO A 239 -6.20 10.82 4.22
N ASP A 240 -6.99 11.81 4.64
CA ASP A 240 -8.32 12.07 4.07
C ASP A 240 -8.27 12.54 2.60
N GLN A 241 -7.17 13.21 2.21
CA GLN A 241 -6.96 13.62 0.82
C GLN A 241 -6.57 12.41 -0.04
N ALA A 242 -5.69 11.55 0.45
CA ALA A 242 -5.30 10.32 -0.23
C ALA A 242 -6.50 9.36 -0.40
N LEU A 243 -7.38 9.26 0.61
CA LEU A 243 -8.61 8.48 0.51
C LEU A 243 -9.56 9.01 -0.56
N ARG A 244 -9.83 10.33 -0.58
CA ARG A 244 -10.69 10.94 -1.59
C ARG A 244 -10.13 10.76 -3.00
N LEU A 245 -8.82 10.87 -3.18
CA LEU A 245 -8.18 10.59 -4.45
C LEU A 245 -8.33 9.11 -4.86
N ALA A 246 -8.13 8.18 -3.91
CA ALA A 246 -8.29 6.75 -4.16
C ALA A 246 -9.72 6.41 -4.58
N GLU A 247 -10.72 6.95 -3.89
CA GLU A 247 -12.14 6.78 -4.20
C GLU A 247 -12.50 7.37 -5.57
N ALA A 248 -11.98 8.55 -5.88
CA ALA A 248 -12.19 9.17 -7.18
C ALA A 248 -11.63 8.32 -8.32
N VAL A 249 -10.43 7.76 -8.17
CA VAL A 249 -9.85 6.83 -9.16
C VAL A 249 -10.68 5.55 -9.25
N ALA A 250 -11.00 4.93 -8.10
CA ALA A 250 -11.74 3.67 -8.06
C ALA A 250 -13.16 3.78 -8.65
N ALA A 251 -13.84 4.92 -8.47
CA ALA A 251 -15.16 5.17 -9.02
C ALA A 251 -15.21 5.16 -10.55
N ARG A 252 -14.05 5.29 -11.21
CA ARG A 252 -13.90 5.42 -12.66
C ARG A 252 -13.35 4.15 -13.33
N LEU A 253 -13.16 3.09 -12.56
CA LEU A 253 -12.72 1.80 -13.08
C LEU A 253 -13.91 1.08 -13.74
N PRO A 254 -13.68 0.36 -14.85
CA PRO A 254 -14.72 -0.50 -15.43
C PRO A 254 -15.14 -1.57 -14.42
N ARG A 255 -16.45 -1.78 -14.29
CA ARG A 255 -17.06 -2.80 -13.42
C ARG A 255 -16.99 -4.19 -14.03
#